data_AF-B7AQN4-F1
#
_entry.id   AF-B7AQN4-F1
#
_cell.length_a   1.000
_cell.length_b   1.000
_cell.length_c   1.000
_cell.angle_alpha   90.00
_cell.angle_beta   90.00
_cell.angle_gamma   90.00
#
_symmetry.space_group_name_H-M   'P 1'
#
loop_
_entity.id
_entity.type
_entity.pdbx_description
1 polymer ?
#
loop_
_entity_poly.entity_id
_entity_poly.type
_entity_poly.pdbx_seq_one_letter_code
_entity_poly.pdbx_strand_id
1 'polypeptide(L)'
;MLTQKIYSTYKGIGAADSIMTMDIDGLAGGWGQNRTIWVMCDGRPVNLEFLRFDNQREFRRIMSGFERHIYNTSCRRSSSGVERKEKTGYISGYLYNGAEVIVASSPVCSSKIFFIKK
;
A
#
# COMPACT_ATOMS: atom_id res chain seq x y z
N MET A 1 17.08 0.21 14.47
CA MET A 1 15.80 0.14 15.22
C MET A 1 15.09 1.48 15.38
N LEU A 2 15.76 2.58 15.76
CA LEU A 2 15.09 3.89 15.93
C LEU A 2 14.59 4.50 14.60
N THR A 3 15.42 4.47 13.56
CA THR A 3 15.09 4.98 12.21
C THR A 3 13.89 4.29 11.59
N GLN A 4 13.74 2.98 11.78
CA GLN A 4 12.60 2.20 11.28
C GLN A 4 11.29 2.58 11.99
N LYS A 5 11.33 2.85 13.30
CA LYS A 5 10.16 3.26 14.08
C LYS A 5 9.73 4.70 13.76
N ILE A 6 10.69 5.59 13.53
CA ILE A 6 10.43 6.96 13.06
C ILE A 6 9.89 6.94 11.63
N TYR A 7 10.47 6.14 10.75
CA TYR A 7 10.00 5.99 9.37
C TYR A 7 8.58 5.40 9.34
N SER A 8 8.30 4.32 10.07
CA SER A 8 6.98 3.69 10.08
C SER A 8 5.89 4.61 10.64
N THR A 9 6.24 5.46 11.61
CA THR A 9 5.31 6.45 12.17
C THR A 9 5.06 7.62 11.20
N TYR A 10 6.08 8.08 10.47
CA TYR A 10 6.01 9.32 9.69
C TYR A 10 5.73 9.12 8.19
N LYS A 11 6.23 8.04 7.60
CA LYS A 11 6.27 7.77 6.16
C LYS A 11 5.80 6.37 5.76
N GLY A 12 5.87 5.41 6.67
CA GLY A 12 5.50 4.02 6.44
C GLY A 12 4.08 3.68 6.84
N ILE A 13 3.73 2.41 6.67
CA ILE A 13 2.41 1.83 6.92
C ILE A 13 2.27 1.40 8.40
N GLY A 14 3.30 1.63 9.22
CA GLY A 14 3.32 1.23 10.62
C GLY A 14 3.76 -0.23 10.77
N ALA A 15 2.96 -1.05 11.45
CA ALA A 15 3.27 -2.47 11.69
C ALA A 15 3.38 -3.30 10.40
N ALA A 16 2.70 -2.88 9.32
CA ALA A 16 2.80 -3.53 8.02
C ALA A 16 4.19 -3.40 7.38
N ASP A 17 4.99 -2.39 7.73
CA ASP A 17 6.37 -2.27 7.23
C ASP A 17 7.24 -3.43 7.76
N SER A 18 7.00 -3.86 9.00
CA SER A 18 7.68 -5.03 9.59
C SER A 18 7.22 -6.33 8.93
N ILE A 19 5.93 -6.47 8.62
CA ILE A 19 5.41 -7.64 7.89
C ILE A 19 5.97 -7.71 6.48
N MET A 20 6.17 -6.56 5.83
CA MET A 20 6.81 -6.47 4.52
C MET A 20 8.30 -6.87 4.54
N THR A 21 8.91 -7.16 5.70
CA THR A 21 10.25 -7.78 5.77
C THR A 21 10.21 -9.31 5.87
N MET A 22 9.04 -9.90 6.18
CA MET A 22 8.85 -11.35 6.27
C MET A 22 8.73 -11.98 4.88
N ASP A 23 8.89 -13.29 4.80
CA ASP A 23 8.68 -14.07 3.57
C ASP A 23 7.17 -14.23 3.31
N ILE A 24 6.62 -13.32 2.51
CA ILE A 24 5.20 -13.22 2.18
C ILE A 24 5.06 -12.85 0.71
N ASP A 25 4.00 -13.31 0.06
CA ASP A 25 3.74 -13.02 -1.36
C ASP A 25 3.27 -11.57 -1.56
N GLY A 26 2.56 -11.04 -0.56
CA GLY A 26 1.99 -9.71 -0.66
C GLY A 26 1.13 -9.30 0.52
N LEU A 27 0.72 -8.04 0.49
CA LEU A 27 -0.08 -7.42 1.53
C LEU A 27 -1.18 -6.57 0.89
N ALA A 28 -2.42 -6.73 1.34
CA ALA A 28 -3.56 -6.00 0.87
C ALA A 28 -4.26 -5.31 2.03
N GLY A 29 -4.88 -4.17 1.78
CA GLY A 29 -5.68 -3.50 2.80
C GLY A 29 -6.63 -2.49 2.21
N GLY A 30 -7.68 -2.19 2.96
CA GLY A 30 -8.73 -1.31 2.48
C GLY A 30 -9.56 -0.74 3.61
N TRP A 31 -10.23 0.36 3.32
CA TRP A 31 -11.24 0.90 4.21
C TRP A 31 -12.60 0.32 3.86
N GLY A 32 -13.32 -0.25 4.82
CA GLY A 32 -14.60 -0.92 4.56
C GLY A 32 -15.20 -1.48 5.84
N GLN A 33 -16.05 -2.51 5.74
CA GLN A 33 -16.67 -3.14 6.91
C GLN A 33 -15.63 -3.67 7.91
N ASN A 34 -14.52 -4.24 7.43
CA ASN A 34 -13.54 -4.86 8.32
C ASN A 34 -12.26 -4.05 8.58
N ARG A 35 -11.95 -2.98 7.83
CA ARG A 35 -10.76 -2.13 8.05
C ARG A 35 -9.44 -2.91 8.28
N THR A 36 -9.36 -4.17 7.84
CA THR A 36 -8.26 -5.09 8.17
C THR A 36 -7.20 -5.11 7.09
N ILE A 37 -6.03 -5.64 7.47
CA ILE A 37 -4.94 -5.94 6.57
C ILE A 37 -4.97 -7.45 6.29
N TRP A 38 -4.86 -7.80 5.02
CA TRP A 38 -4.75 -9.16 4.54
C TRP A 38 -3.32 -9.41 4.07
N VAL A 39 -2.77 -10.56 4.41
CA VAL A 39 -1.46 -10.98 3.95
C VAL A 39 -1.64 -12.22 3.09
N MET A 40 -0.96 -12.24 1.95
CA MET A 40 -0.88 -13.41 1.09
C MET A 40 0.40 -14.18 1.45
N CYS A 41 0.25 -15.40 1.95
CA CYS A 41 1.37 -16.30 2.25
C CYS A 41 1.14 -17.64 1.55
N ASP A 42 2.09 -18.10 0.74
CA ASP A 42 2.00 -19.36 -0.01
C ASP A 42 0.68 -19.50 -0.81
N GLY A 43 0.22 -18.40 -1.41
CA GLY A 43 -1.04 -18.34 -2.15
C GLY A 43 -2.32 -18.34 -1.29
N ARG A 44 -2.21 -18.30 0.04
CA ARG A 44 -3.34 -18.29 0.97
C ARG A 44 -3.53 -16.92 1.62
N PRO A 45 -4.76 -16.35 1.58
CA PRO A 45 -5.06 -15.10 2.26
C PRO A 45 -5.25 -15.33 3.77
N VAL A 46 -4.47 -14.63 4.58
CA VAL A 46 -4.59 -14.59 6.05
C VAL A 46 -5.04 -13.20 6.47
N ASN A 47 -6.18 -13.11 7.17
CA ASN A 47 -6.69 -11.86 7.71
C ASN A 47 -6.00 -11.53 9.04
N LEU A 48 -5.35 -10.38 9.12
CA LEU A 48 -4.72 -9.89 10.35
C LEU A 48 -5.62 -8.87 11.03
N GLU A 49 -6.62 -9.35 11.78
CA GLU A 49 -7.60 -8.49 12.47
C GLU A 49 -6.97 -7.58 13.52
N PHE A 50 -5.89 -8.01 14.15
CA PHE A 50 -5.16 -7.20 15.13
C PHE A 50 -4.42 -6.01 14.51
N LEU A 51 -4.31 -5.94 13.18
CA LEU A 51 -3.74 -4.80 12.44
C LEU A 51 -4.80 -3.93 11.78
N ARG A 52 -6.03 -4.02 12.27
CA ARG A 52 -7.13 -3.19 11.80
C ARG A 52 -6.81 -1.71 11.96
N PHE A 53 -7.22 -0.90 10.98
CA PHE A 53 -7.15 0.56 11.10
C PHE A 53 -8.16 1.05 12.14
N ASP A 54 -7.66 1.55 13.26
CA ASP A 54 -8.51 2.13 14.31
C ASP A 54 -9.22 3.40 13.84
N ASN A 55 -8.53 4.23 13.04
CA ASN A 55 -9.02 5.53 12.60
C ASN A 55 -8.89 5.74 11.09
N GLN A 56 -9.93 6.34 10.50
CA GLN A 56 -9.95 6.73 9.08
C GLN A 56 -8.88 7.78 8.74
N ARG A 57 -8.42 8.56 9.73
CA ARG A 57 -7.32 9.51 9.53
C ARG A 57 -6.02 8.79 9.20
N GLU A 58 -5.67 7.72 9.91
CA GLU A 58 -4.46 6.93 9.63
C GLU A 58 -4.56 6.24 8.28
N PHE A 59 -5.71 5.65 7.97
CA PHE A 59 -5.94 5.06 6.66
C PHE A 59 -5.73 6.07 5.53
N ARG A 60 -6.31 7.28 5.65
CA ARG A 60 -6.11 8.36 4.65
C ARG A 60 -4.66 8.81 4.57
N ARG A 61 -3.96 8.94 5.71
CA ARG A 61 -2.53 9.31 5.76
C ARG A 61 -1.69 8.31 4.96
N ILE A 62 -1.90 7.02 5.18
CA ILE A 62 -1.18 5.94 4.49
C ILE A 62 -1.50 5.96 2.99
N MET A 63 -2.77 6.03 2.61
CA MET A 63 -3.18 6.07 1.19
C MET A 63 -2.58 7.27 0.46
N SER A 64 -2.68 8.47 1.04
CA SER A 64 -2.06 9.67 0.45
C SER A 64 -0.52 9.60 0.44
N GLY A 65 0.07 8.84 1.36
CA GLY A 65 1.50 8.51 1.36
C GLY A 65 1.89 7.68 0.14
N PHE A 66 1.15 6.60 -0.14
CA PHE A 66 1.37 5.76 -1.32
C PHE A 66 1.18 6.53 -2.62
N GLU A 67 0.08 7.29 -2.75
CA GLU A 67 -0.18 8.10 -3.94
C GLU A 67 0.95 9.09 -4.19
N ARG A 68 1.41 9.79 -3.15
CA ARG A 68 2.54 10.72 -3.24
C ARG A 68 3.85 10.01 -3.58
N HIS A 69 4.12 8.84 -3.00
CA HIS A 69 5.32 8.05 -3.30
C HIS A 69 5.33 7.59 -4.75
N ILE A 70 4.21 7.03 -5.22
CA ILE A 70 4.03 6.60 -6.61
C ILE A 70 4.25 7.80 -7.52
N TYR A 71 3.61 8.94 -7.26
CA TYR A 71 3.78 10.15 -8.07
C TYR A 71 5.24 10.62 -8.14
N ASN A 72 5.92 10.74 -7.00
CA ASN A 72 7.32 11.20 -6.96
C ASN A 72 8.29 10.23 -7.65
N THR A 73 8.04 8.92 -7.55
CA THR A 73 8.90 7.89 -8.13
C THR A 73 8.65 7.75 -9.63
N SER A 74 7.39 7.86 -10.05
CA SER A 74 6.99 7.78 -11.45
C SER A 74 7.49 9.01 -12.23
N CYS A 75 7.48 10.22 -11.65
CA CYS A 75 8.13 11.39 -12.26
C CYS A 75 9.66 11.28 -12.44
N ARG A 76 10.35 10.38 -11.73
CA ARG A 76 11.82 10.19 -11.83
C ARG A 76 12.25 9.16 -12.87
N ARG A 77 11.35 8.30 -13.35
CA ARG A 77 11.65 7.23 -14.32
C ARG A 77 11.11 7.51 -15.73
N SER A 78 10.73 8.74 -16.03
CA SER A 78 10.33 9.14 -17.39
C SER A 78 11.53 9.26 -18.34
N SER A 79 12.02 8.10 -18.78
CA SER A 79 12.37 7.87 -20.19
C SER A 79 11.51 6.76 -20.81
N SER A 80 10.65 6.09 -20.03
CA SER A 80 9.66 5.13 -20.54
C SER A 80 8.47 4.98 -19.58
N GLY A 81 7.41 5.76 -19.85
CA GLY A 81 6.03 5.37 -19.55
C GLY A 81 5.62 5.25 -18.08
N VAL A 82 5.42 6.38 -17.42
CA VAL A 82 4.29 6.45 -16.48
C VAL A 82 3.04 6.42 -17.34
N GLU A 83 2.52 5.23 -17.64
CA GLU A 83 1.20 5.13 -18.21
C GLU A 83 0.21 5.62 -17.15
N ARG A 84 -0.18 6.88 -17.32
CA ARG A 84 -1.34 7.46 -16.67
C ARG A 84 -2.55 6.66 -17.15
N LYS A 85 -2.81 5.51 -16.53
CA LYS A 85 -4.06 4.75 -16.61
C LYS A 85 -5.15 5.48 -15.82
N GLU A 86 -5.24 6.80 -16.00
CA GLU A 86 -6.25 7.65 -15.37
C GLU A 86 -7.67 7.28 -15.77
N LYS A 87 -7.84 6.50 -16.84
CA LYS A 87 -9.12 5.91 -17.25
C LYS A 87 -9.50 4.63 -16.50
N THR A 88 -8.61 4.03 -15.71
CA THR A 88 -8.78 2.66 -15.18
C THR A 88 -9.05 2.60 -13.67
N GLY A 89 -9.01 3.75 -12.95
CA GLY A 89 -9.40 3.85 -11.54
C GLY A 89 -8.38 3.31 -10.52
N TYR A 90 -7.16 2.98 -10.96
CA TYR A 90 -6.04 2.62 -10.09
C TYR A 90 -4.75 3.26 -10.57
N ILE A 91 -3.79 3.39 -9.65
CA ILE A 91 -2.42 3.79 -9.92
C ILE A 91 -1.48 2.68 -9.44
N SER A 92 -0.35 2.49 -10.11
CA SER A 92 0.67 1.54 -9.69
C SER A 92 2.06 2.17 -9.68
N GLY A 93 2.96 1.61 -8.89
CA GLY A 93 4.36 1.99 -8.82
C GLY A 93 5.18 0.99 -8.03
N TYR A 94 6.47 1.26 -7.89
CA TYR A 94 7.40 0.37 -7.20
C TYR A 94 7.91 0.99 -5.90
N LEU A 95 8.03 0.15 -4.87
CA LEU A 95 8.71 0.46 -3.63
C LEU A 95 10.23 0.30 -3.78
N TYR A 96 10.98 0.78 -2.79
CA TYR A 96 12.44 0.71 -2.80
C TYR A 96 12.98 -0.72 -2.83
N ASN A 97 12.25 -1.67 -2.24
CA ASN A 97 12.61 -3.09 -2.22
C ASN A 97 12.21 -3.84 -3.51
N GLY A 98 11.70 -3.13 -4.54
CA GLY A 98 11.24 -3.72 -5.80
C GLY A 98 9.79 -4.22 -5.77
N ALA A 99 9.12 -4.23 -4.62
CA ALA A 99 7.72 -4.63 -4.53
C ALA A 99 6.81 -3.65 -5.30
N GLU A 100 5.83 -4.18 -6.02
CA GLU A 100 4.84 -3.39 -6.74
C GLU A 100 3.70 -2.99 -5.79
N VAL A 101 3.37 -1.71 -5.76
CA VAL A 101 2.22 -1.18 -5.02
C VAL A 101 1.19 -0.69 -6.02
N ILE A 102 -0.04 -1.14 -5.82
CA ILE A 102 -1.22 -0.75 -6.57
C ILE A 102 -2.19 -0.11 -5.59
N VAL A 103 -2.66 1.09 -5.91
CA VAL A 103 -3.71 1.79 -5.16
C VAL A 103 -4.91 1.94 -6.08
N ALA A 104 -6.02 1.33 -5.72
CA ALA A 104 -7.27 1.44 -6.46
C ALA A 104 -8.27 2.32 -5.71
N SER A 105 -9.03 3.09 -6.48
CA SER A 105 -10.03 4.03 -5.97
C SER A 105 -11.24 4.07 -6.92
N SER A 106 -12.15 5.02 -6.72
CA SER A 106 -13.29 5.21 -7.62
C SER A 106 -12.80 5.43 -9.06
N PRO A 107 -13.39 4.76 -10.08
CA PRO A 107 -14.65 3.99 -10.08
C PRO A 107 -14.54 2.49 -9.74
N VAL A 108 -13.35 1.93 -9.52
CA VAL A 108 -13.15 0.47 -9.35
C VAL A 108 -13.61 -0.01 -7.99
N CYS A 109 -13.46 0.82 -6.96
CA CYS A 109 -13.85 0.51 -5.59
C CYS A 109 -14.59 1.70 -4.98
N SER A 110 -15.59 1.41 -4.14
CA SER A 110 -16.33 2.44 -3.39
C SER A 110 -15.46 3.14 -2.34
N SER A 111 -14.44 2.44 -1.85
CA SER A 111 -13.41 2.94 -0.94
C SER A 111 -12.02 2.72 -1.54
N LYS A 112 -11.03 3.50 -1.08
CA LYS A 112 -9.64 3.27 -1.47
C LYS A 112 -9.18 1.91 -0.92
N ILE A 113 -8.45 1.18 -1.74
CA ILE A 113 -7.77 -0.06 -1.37
C ILE A 113 -6.34 0.00 -1.89
N PHE A 114 -5.46 -0.76 -1.26
CA PHE A 114 -4.09 -0.95 -1.72
C PHE A 114 -3.74 -2.42 -1.75
N PHE A 115 -2.86 -2.76 -2.69
CA PHE A 115 -2.28 -4.08 -2.84
C PHE A 115 -0.77 -3.92 -3.04
N ILE A 116 0.01 -4.71 -2.33
CA ILE A 116 1.46 -4.77 -2.45
C ILE A 116 1.83 -6.19 -2.84
N LYS A 117 2.55 -6.32 -3.93
CA LYS A 117 3.06 -7.58 -4.45
C LYS A 117 4.58 -7.61 -4.33
N LYS A 118 5.13 -8.65 -3.73
CA LYS A 118 6.58 -8.89 -3.76
C LYS A 118 7.00 -9.66 -5.00
#